data_AF-A0A661IQF1-F1
#
_entry.id   AF-A0A661IQF1-F1
#
_cell.length_a   1.000
_cell.length_b   1.000
_cell.length_c   1.000
_cell.angle_alpha   90.00
_cell.angle_beta   90.00
_cell.angle_gamma   90.00
#
_symmetry.space_group_name_H-M   'P 1'
#
loop_
_entity.id
_entity.type
_entity.pdbx_description
1 polymer ?
#
loop_
_entity_poly.entity_id
_entity_poly.type
_entity_poly.pdbx_seq_one_letter_code
_entity_poly.pdbx_strand_id
1 'polypeptide(L)'
;MMKERIRIDFSNLLSDAVGEEGLDLADWERGRPKAERILWQLQKERAEGKHPFLDLPYRRPDEVLRVAEGLRGKFDPLVILGIGGSSLGAQAIMEALFHPFFRFQWKAGDGGPEVLILDNVDPSTLSYALKRASTGDPLILAISKSGTTVETLSQLLAFLDLL
;
A
#
# COMPACT_ATOMS: atom_id res chain seq x y z
N MET A 1 1.20 -11.52 -26.47
CA MET A 1 1.33 -12.02 -25.08
C MET A 1 -0.07 -12.03 -24.47
N MET A 2 -0.60 -13.19 -24.07
CA MET A 2 -1.86 -13.22 -23.32
C MET A 2 -1.64 -12.46 -22.01
N LYS A 3 -2.47 -11.46 -21.71
CA LYS A 3 -2.51 -10.87 -20.37
C LYS A 3 -2.96 -11.99 -19.43
N GLU A 4 -2.06 -12.49 -18.59
CA GLU A 4 -2.45 -13.30 -17.45
C GLU A 4 -3.48 -12.51 -16.65
N ARG A 5 -4.67 -13.08 -16.50
CA ARG A 5 -5.76 -12.49 -15.73
C ARG A 5 -5.76 -13.15 -14.36
N ILE A 6 -6.04 -12.36 -13.33
CA ILE A 6 -6.36 -12.91 -12.01
C ILE A 6 -7.53 -13.89 -12.19
N ARG A 7 -7.32 -15.14 -11.79
CA ARG A 7 -8.36 -16.17 -11.76
C ARG A 7 -8.93 -16.22 -10.35
N ILE A 8 -10.24 -16.02 -10.24
CA ILE A 8 -10.98 -16.23 -9.00
C ILE A 8 -11.57 -17.64 -9.08
N ASP A 9 -11.13 -18.52 -8.18
CA ASP A 9 -11.68 -19.86 -8.05
C ASP A 9 -12.41 -19.97 -6.71
N PHE A 10 -13.73 -20.12 -6.77
CA PHE A 10 -14.61 -20.22 -5.60
C PHE A 10 -15.18 -21.62 -5.42
N SER A 11 -14.66 -22.64 -6.13
CA SER A 11 -15.17 -24.02 -6.05
C SER A 11 -15.22 -24.53 -4.61
N ASN A 12 -14.23 -24.17 -3.79
CA ASN A 12 -14.11 -24.61 -2.40
C ASN A 12 -15.03 -23.84 -1.43
N LEU A 13 -15.88 -22.94 -1.94
CA LEU A 13 -16.97 -22.34 -1.17
C LEU A 13 -18.29 -23.09 -1.39
N LEU A 14 -18.40 -23.91 -2.44
CA LEU A 14 -19.67 -24.54 -2.85
C LEU A 14 -19.95 -25.83 -2.08
N SER A 15 -21.23 -26.14 -1.90
CA SER A 15 -21.69 -27.38 -1.24
C SER A 15 -21.14 -28.66 -1.89
N ASP A 16 -20.94 -28.68 -3.21
CA ASP A 16 -20.30 -29.78 -3.94
C ASP A 16 -18.89 -30.13 -3.41
N ALA A 17 -18.17 -29.14 -2.86
CA ALA A 17 -16.80 -29.31 -2.36
C ALA A 17 -16.71 -29.49 -0.84
N VAL A 18 -17.60 -28.85 -0.05
CA VAL A 18 -17.49 -28.80 1.42
C VAL A 18 -18.68 -29.42 2.17
N GLY A 19 -19.70 -29.94 1.46
CA GLY A 19 -20.87 -30.58 2.06
C GLY A 19 -21.95 -29.60 2.49
N GLU A 20 -22.73 -29.95 3.52
CA GLU A 20 -23.94 -29.22 3.94
C GLU A 20 -23.69 -27.77 4.42
N GLU A 21 -22.47 -27.46 4.88
CA GLU A 21 -22.05 -26.11 5.30
C GLU A 21 -21.60 -25.22 4.13
N GLY A 22 -21.59 -25.76 2.91
CA GLY A 22 -21.20 -25.05 1.71
C GLY A 22 -22.30 -24.20 1.11
N LEU A 23 -21.90 -23.23 0.31
CA LEU A 23 -22.81 -22.36 -0.42
C LEU A 23 -23.51 -23.16 -1.53
N ASP A 24 -24.84 -23.21 -1.51
CA ASP A 24 -25.62 -23.69 -2.64
C ASP A 24 -25.47 -22.71 -3.82
N LEU A 25 -25.09 -23.23 -4.98
CA LEU A 25 -24.96 -22.43 -6.20
C LEU A 25 -26.29 -21.80 -6.60
N ALA A 26 -27.42 -22.44 -6.33
CA ALA A 26 -28.72 -21.86 -6.59
C ALA A 26 -28.99 -20.64 -5.67
N ASP A 27 -28.52 -20.65 -4.42
CA ASP A 27 -28.58 -19.50 -3.51
C ASP A 27 -27.68 -18.35 -3.97
N TRP A 28 -26.46 -18.67 -4.40
CA TRP A 28 -25.55 -17.70 -5.01
C TRP A 28 -26.20 -16.97 -6.19
N GLU A 29 -26.80 -17.73 -7.10
CA GLU A 29 -27.45 -17.19 -8.30
C GLU A 29 -28.70 -16.35 -7.96
N ARG A 30 -29.42 -16.67 -6.88
CA ARG A 30 -30.52 -15.82 -6.37
C ARG A 30 -30.03 -14.42 -5.95
N GLY A 31 -28.77 -14.28 -5.55
CA GLY A 31 -28.15 -13.01 -5.20
C GLY A 31 -27.79 -12.13 -6.40
N ARG A 32 -27.72 -12.70 -7.61
CA ARG A 32 -27.25 -12.00 -8.83
C ARG A 32 -28.00 -10.70 -9.12
N PRO A 33 -29.35 -10.62 -9.08
CA PRO A 33 -30.05 -9.36 -9.38
C PRO A 33 -29.71 -8.24 -8.38
N LYS A 34 -29.42 -8.58 -7.12
CA LYS A 34 -29.00 -7.60 -6.11
C LYS A 34 -27.56 -7.14 -6.37
N ALA A 35 -26.65 -8.06 -6.70
CA ALA A 35 -25.27 -7.74 -7.05
C ALA A 35 -25.18 -6.83 -8.29
N GLU A 36 -25.97 -7.11 -9.34
CA GLU A 36 -26.05 -6.29 -10.55
C GLU A 36 -26.53 -4.86 -10.25
N ARG A 37 -27.53 -4.71 -9.37
CA ARG A 37 -28.00 -3.38 -8.92
C ARG A 37 -26.90 -2.62 -8.17
N ILE A 38 -26.18 -3.29 -7.27
CA ILE A 38 -25.05 -2.68 -6.54
C ILE A 38 -23.95 -2.27 -7.52
N LEU A 39 -23.61 -3.13 -8.48
CA LEU A 39 -22.61 -2.84 -9.49
C LEU A 39 -23.00 -1.63 -10.35
N TRP A 40 -24.26 -1.57 -10.79
CA TRP A 40 -24.78 -0.42 -11.53
C TRP A 40 -24.69 0.87 -10.71
N GLN A 41 -25.06 0.82 -9.43
CA GLN A 41 -24.94 1.98 -8.54
C GLN A 41 -23.49 2.41 -8.37
N LEU A 42 -22.58 1.46 -8.13
CA LEU A 42 -21.15 1.75 -8.01
C LEU A 42 -20.58 2.39 -9.28
N GLN A 43 -21.00 1.91 -10.46
CA GLN A 43 -20.62 2.49 -11.75
C GLN A 43 -21.15 3.91 -11.92
N LYS A 44 -22.40 4.17 -11.53
CA LYS A 44 -22.97 5.52 -11.51
C LYS A 44 -22.19 6.45 -10.58
N GLU A 45 -21.91 6.02 -9.35
CA GLU A 45 -21.14 6.79 -8.38
C GLU A 45 -19.69 7.04 -8.83
N ARG A 46 -19.07 6.07 -9.51
CA ARG A 46 -17.76 6.23 -10.17
C ARG A 46 -17.83 7.29 -11.26
N ALA A 47 -18.83 7.26 -12.13
CA ALA A 47 -19.02 8.26 -13.20
C ALA A 47 -19.28 9.68 -12.63
N GLU A 48 -19.90 9.76 -11.46
CA GLU A 48 -20.08 11.00 -10.69
C GLU A 48 -18.82 11.44 -9.91
N GLY A 49 -17.73 10.66 -9.94
CA GLY A 49 -16.46 10.98 -9.29
C GLY A 49 -16.40 10.70 -7.79
N LYS A 50 -17.36 9.98 -7.21
CA LYS A 50 -17.41 9.69 -5.76
C LYS A 50 -16.32 8.70 -5.31
N HIS A 51 -15.88 7.83 -6.22
CA HIS A 51 -14.91 6.75 -5.94
C HIS A 51 -13.69 6.85 -6.87
N PRO A 52 -12.86 7.90 -6.73
CA PRO A 52 -11.75 8.15 -7.66
C PRO A 52 -10.70 7.03 -7.67
N PHE A 53 -10.63 6.23 -6.60
CA PHE A 53 -9.70 5.10 -6.51
C PHE A 53 -9.97 4.01 -7.55
N LEU A 54 -11.21 3.86 -8.02
CA LEU A 54 -11.58 2.89 -9.07
C LEU A 54 -10.99 3.25 -10.44
N ASP A 55 -10.59 4.51 -10.65
CA ASP A 55 -9.97 4.98 -11.88
C ASP A 55 -8.44 4.95 -11.84
N LEU A 56 -7.82 4.80 -10.67
CA LEU A 56 -6.37 4.85 -10.52
C LEU A 56 -5.61 3.88 -11.44
N PRO A 57 -6.04 2.60 -11.64
CA PRO A 57 -5.34 1.68 -12.54
C PRO A 57 -5.31 2.13 -14.01
N TYR A 58 -6.15 3.08 -14.39
CA TYR A 58 -6.27 3.60 -15.75
C TYR A 58 -5.61 4.97 -15.92
N ARG A 59 -5.09 5.56 -14.83
CA ARG A 59 -4.36 6.82 -14.85
C ARG A 59 -2.86 6.54 -14.90
N ARG A 60 -2.11 7.37 -15.61
CA ARG A 60 -0.65 7.28 -15.60
C ARG A 60 -0.09 8.00 -14.37
N PRO A 61 0.83 7.39 -13.60
CA PRO A 61 1.45 8.01 -12.43
C PRO A 61 2.63 8.92 -12.83
N ASP A 62 2.54 9.61 -13.97
CA ASP A 62 3.66 10.33 -14.61
C ASP A 62 4.33 11.34 -13.66
N GLU A 63 3.54 12.03 -12.84
CA GLU A 63 4.05 12.99 -11.85
C GLU A 63 4.88 12.32 -10.76
N VAL A 64 4.38 11.21 -10.19
CA VAL A 64 5.09 10.46 -9.15
C VAL A 64 6.38 9.86 -9.72
N LEU A 65 6.33 9.33 -10.94
CA LEU A 65 7.51 8.79 -11.62
C LEU A 65 8.55 9.88 -11.88
N ARG A 66 8.14 11.06 -12.32
CA ARG A 66 9.05 12.20 -12.54
C ARG A 66 9.73 12.65 -11.24
N VAL A 67 8.97 12.76 -10.14
CA VAL A 67 9.55 13.10 -8.83
C VAL A 67 10.51 12.00 -8.37
N ALA A 68 10.11 10.73 -8.46
CA ALA A 68 10.94 9.61 -8.05
C ALA A 68 12.26 9.54 -8.84
N GLU A 69 12.24 9.79 -10.15
CA GLU A 69 13.44 9.83 -10.98
C GLU A 69 14.39 10.97 -10.55
N GLY A 70 13.83 12.14 -10.23
CA GLY A 70 14.60 13.28 -9.74
C GLY A 70 15.26 13.06 -8.38
N LEU A 71 14.79 12.10 -7.58
CA LEU A 71 15.29 11.78 -6.25
C LEU A 71 16.16 10.51 -6.22
N ARG A 72 16.13 9.70 -7.29
CA ARG A 72 16.81 8.40 -7.33
C ARG A 72 18.33 8.55 -7.14
N GLY A 73 18.87 7.76 -6.23
CA GLY A 73 20.30 7.72 -5.92
C GLY A 73 20.84 8.95 -5.17
N LYS A 74 19.99 9.89 -4.78
CA LYS A 74 20.40 11.11 -4.05
C LYS A 74 20.30 10.96 -2.54
N PHE A 75 19.36 10.14 -2.07
CA PHE A 75 19.04 10.01 -0.66
C PHE A 75 19.12 8.55 -0.21
N ASP A 76 19.65 8.33 0.98
CA ASP A 76 19.73 7.04 1.67
C ASP A 76 19.88 7.32 3.18
N PRO A 77 18.94 6.89 4.04
CA PRO A 77 17.75 6.07 3.78
C PRO A 77 16.52 6.84 3.28
N LEU A 78 15.54 6.14 2.68
CA LEU A 78 14.14 6.59 2.55
C LEU A 78 13.37 6.26 3.84
N VAL A 79 12.86 7.28 4.51
CA VAL A 79 12.06 7.15 5.73
C VAL A 79 10.60 7.48 5.43
N ILE A 80 9.70 6.52 5.62
CA ILE A 80 8.26 6.69 5.46
C ILE A 80 7.63 6.83 6.85
N LEU A 81 7.00 7.98 7.10
CA LEU A 81 6.24 8.26 8.32
C LEU A 81 4.76 8.20 7.98
N GLY A 82 4.04 7.22 8.51
CA GLY A 82 2.65 6.99 8.14
C GLY A 82 2.10 5.72 8.78
N ILE A 83 0.82 5.72 9.12
CA ILE A 83 0.13 4.58 9.74
C ILE A 83 -1.10 4.17 8.92
N GLY A 84 -1.47 2.90 9.01
CA GLY A 84 -2.65 2.35 8.34
C GLY A 84 -2.54 2.48 6.82
N GLY A 85 -3.51 3.13 6.19
CA GLY A 85 -3.53 3.31 4.72
C GLY A 85 -2.32 4.09 4.18
N SER A 86 -1.64 4.88 5.01
CA SER A 86 -0.44 5.64 4.64
C SER A 86 0.85 4.81 4.59
N SER A 87 0.85 3.57 5.11
CA SER A 87 2.04 2.71 5.14
C SER A 87 1.80 1.30 4.59
N LEU A 88 0.64 0.70 4.89
CA LEU A 88 0.35 -0.69 4.54
C LEU A 88 0.40 -0.97 3.03
N GLY A 89 0.02 0.01 2.19
CA GLY A 89 0.11 -0.13 0.74
C GLY A 89 1.56 -0.26 0.25
N ALA A 90 2.47 0.55 0.79
CA ALA A 90 3.89 0.47 0.47
C ALA A 90 4.49 -0.85 0.98
N GLN A 91 4.18 -1.24 2.22
CA GLN A 91 4.62 -2.50 2.80
C GLN A 91 4.16 -3.71 1.96
N ALA A 92 2.88 -3.76 1.57
CA ALA A 92 2.34 -4.85 0.77
C ALA A 92 3.02 -4.96 -0.61
N ILE A 93 3.31 -3.82 -1.27
CA ILE A 93 4.03 -3.81 -2.55
C ILE A 93 5.45 -4.34 -2.37
N MET A 94 6.16 -3.88 -1.33
CA MET A 94 7.53 -4.32 -1.05
C MET A 94 7.56 -5.82 -0.74
N GLU A 95 6.66 -6.31 0.11
CA GLU A 95 6.55 -7.73 0.44
C GLU A 95 6.21 -8.61 -0.77
N ALA A 96 5.32 -8.14 -1.65
CA ALA A 96 4.87 -8.91 -2.80
C ALA A 96 5.89 -8.91 -3.95
N LEU A 97 6.63 -7.82 -4.16
CA LEU A 97 7.44 -7.62 -5.36
C LEU A 97 8.95 -7.67 -5.12
N PHE A 98 9.44 -7.44 -3.89
CA PHE A 98 10.87 -7.42 -3.64
C PHE A 98 11.37 -8.82 -3.29
N HIS A 99 12.69 -9.01 -3.38
CA HIS A 99 13.33 -10.26 -3.02
C HIS A 99 12.92 -10.68 -1.59
N PRO A 100 12.59 -11.94 -1.28
CA PRO A 100 12.09 -12.34 0.04
C PRO A 100 13.00 -11.96 1.23
N PHE A 101 14.30 -11.79 0.96
CA PHE A 101 15.30 -11.36 1.93
C PHE A 101 15.56 -9.84 1.95
N PHE A 102 14.73 -9.03 1.28
CA PHE A 102 14.88 -7.57 1.26
C PHE A 102 14.90 -6.98 2.67
N ARG A 103 14.19 -7.60 3.63
CA ARG A 103 14.18 -7.21 5.05
C ARG A 103 15.51 -7.41 5.78
N PHE A 104 16.39 -8.29 5.31
CA PHE A 104 17.71 -8.44 5.90
C PHE A 104 18.68 -7.37 5.41
N GLN A 105 18.46 -6.88 4.19
CA GLN A 105 19.25 -5.83 3.58
C GLN A 105 18.65 -4.44 3.84
N TRP A 106 17.37 -4.39 4.17
CA TRP A 106 16.51 -3.21 4.23
C TRP A 106 16.50 -2.37 2.95
N LYS A 107 16.96 -2.92 1.82
CA LYS A 107 17.17 -2.20 0.56
C LYS A 107 16.03 -2.45 -0.43
N ALA A 108 15.63 -1.40 -1.14
CA ALA A 108 14.64 -1.49 -2.21
C ALA A 108 15.24 -2.06 -3.52
N GLY A 109 15.59 -3.35 -3.51
CA GLY A 109 16.28 -4.02 -4.61
C GLY A 109 17.75 -3.62 -4.74
N ASP A 110 18.40 -4.11 -5.80
CA ASP A 110 19.83 -3.85 -6.04
C ASP A 110 20.07 -2.37 -6.34
N GLY A 111 20.82 -1.70 -5.47
CA GLY A 111 21.14 -0.27 -5.60
C GLY A 111 20.02 0.70 -5.16
N GLY A 112 18.92 0.19 -4.60
CA GLY A 112 17.88 1.02 -3.98
C GLY A 112 18.30 1.62 -2.63
N PRO A 113 17.58 2.63 -2.11
CA PRO A 113 17.81 3.13 -0.76
C PRO A 113 17.41 2.09 0.29
N GLU A 114 17.96 2.25 1.49
CA GLU A 114 17.41 1.61 2.68
C GLU A 114 16.02 2.19 2.93
N VAL A 115 15.02 1.35 3.22
CA VAL A 115 13.64 1.80 3.45
C VAL A 115 13.25 1.53 4.89
N LEU A 116 12.97 2.61 5.61
CA LEU A 116 12.54 2.59 7.01
C LEU A 116 11.09 3.06 7.07
N ILE A 117 10.17 2.18 7.46
CA ILE A 117 8.74 2.51 7.59
C ILE A 117 8.41 2.58 9.08
N LEU A 118 8.00 3.75 9.53
CA LEU A 118 7.57 3.99 10.91
C LEU A 118 6.05 4.13 10.95
N ASP A 119 5.38 3.02 11.22
CA ASP A 119 3.92 2.92 11.30
C ASP A 119 3.38 2.74 12.73
N ASN A 120 4.24 2.89 13.73
CA ASN A 120 3.90 2.91 15.13
C ASN A 120 4.77 3.94 15.90
N VAL A 121 4.36 4.30 17.11
CA VAL A 121 5.09 5.26 17.96
C VAL A 121 6.05 4.58 18.94
N ASP A 122 6.60 3.41 18.59
CA ASP A 122 7.56 2.73 19.44
C ASP A 122 8.87 3.55 19.51
N PRO A 123 9.30 3.99 20.71
CA PRO A 123 10.54 4.76 20.86
C PRO A 123 11.78 3.98 20.40
N SER A 124 11.74 2.64 20.42
CA SER A 124 12.86 1.79 20.02
C SER A 124 13.07 1.82 18.51
N THR A 125 11.99 1.70 17.74
CA THR A 125 12.03 1.77 16.28
C THR A 125 12.37 3.18 15.81
N LEU A 126 11.78 4.20 16.46
CA LEU A 126 12.09 5.60 16.16
C LEU A 126 13.57 5.92 16.45
N SER A 127 14.10 5.52 17.60
CA SER A 127 15.50 5.75 17.97
C SER A 127 16.46 5.09 16.97
N TYR A 128 16.15 3.86 16.55
CA TYR A 128 16.91 3.18 15.51
C TYR A 128 16.87 3.95 14.18
N ALA A 129 15.69 4.36 13.73
CA ALA A 129 15.52 5.07 12.47
C ALA A 129 16.21 6.44 12.46
N LEU A 130 16.13 7.20 13.56
CA LEU A 130 16.86 8.47 13.73
C LEU A 130 18.38 8.26 13.65
N LYS A 131 18.90 7.21 14.30
CA LYS A 131 20.32 6.87 14.23
C LYS A 131 20.76 6.45 12.83
N ARG A 132 19.93 5.72 12.08
CA ARG A 132 20.23 5.37 10.69
C ARG A 132 20.23 6.62 9.80
N ALA A 133 19.20 7.44 9.92
CA ALA A 133 19.04 8.68 9.17
C ALA A 133 20.18 9.69 9.43
N SER A 134 20.67 9.80 10.67
CA SER A 134 21.76 10.73 11.02
C SER A 134 23.12 10.38 10.42
N THR A 135 23.29 9.15 9.94
CA THR A 135 24.53 8.69 9.29
C THR A 135 24.50 8.79 7.77
N GLY A 136 23.37 9.19 7.19
CA GLY A 136 23.16 9.30 5.74
C GLY A 136 22.59 10.65 5.34
N ASP A 137 21.99 10.70 4.15
CA ASP A 137 21.23 11.84 3.64
C ASP A 137 19.78 11.38 3.44
N PRO A 138 18.93 11.48 4.47
CA PRO A 138 17.64 10.80 4.47
C PRO A 138 16.59 11.54 3.64
N LEU A 139 15.79 10.80 2.88
CA LEU A 139 14.54 11.32 2.30
C LEU A 139 13.39 11.02 3.24
N ILE A 140 12.79 12.04 3.85
CA ILE A 140 11.64 11.90 4.75
C ILE A 140 10.34 12.07 3.97
N LEU A 141 9.51 11.03 3.95
CA LEU A 141 8.18 11.02 3.34
C LEU A 141 7.11 10.89 4.43
N ALA A 142 6.56 12.01 4.88
CA ALA A 142 5.45 12.06 5.82
C ALA A 142 4.09 12.00 5.08
N ILE A 143 3.29 10.97 5.37
CA ILE A 143 2.05 10.69 4.65
C ILE A 143 0.87 10.67 5.63
N SER A 144 0.05 11.72 5.58
CA SER A 144 -1.21 11.79 6.33
C SER A 144 -2.30 12.42 5.49
N LYS A 145 -3.44 11.72 5.35
CA LYS A 145 -4.61 12.27 4.65
C LYS A 145 -5.19 13.49 5.36
N SER A 146 -5.23 13.47 6.69
CA SER A 146 -5.77 14.59 7.48
C SER A 146 -4.73 15.69 7.74
N GLY A 147 -3.45 15.39 7.57
CA GLY A 147 -2.34 16.26 8.00
C GLY A 147 -2.17 16.33 9.53
N THR A 148 -3.01 15.63 10.28
CA THR A 148 -3.13 15.74 11.75
C THR A 148 -2.98 14.40 12.46
N THR A 149 -2.57 13.35 11.74
CA THR A 149 -2.32 12.03 12.33
C THR A 149 -1.20 12.14 13.36
N VAL A 150 -1.51 11.89 14.63
CA VAL A 150 -0.63 12.17 15.78
C VAL A 150 0.66 11.37 15.69
N GLU A 151 0.58 10.10 15.31
CA GLU A 151 1.72 9.20 15.15
C GLU A 151 2.70 9.78 14.12
N THR A 152 2.21 10.14 12.94
CA THR A 152 3.01 10.73 11.86
C THR A 152 3.60 12.08 12.24
N LEU A 153 2.81 12.96 12.88
CA LEU A 153 3.28 14.27 13.32
C LEU A 153 4.36 14.16 14.41
N SER A 154 4.17 13.28 15.40
CA SER A 154 5.16 13.09 16.47
C SER A 154 6.51 12.62 15.94
N GLN A 155 6.50 11.69 14.98
CA GLN A 155 7.72 11.21 14.35
C GLN A 155 8.32 12.30 13.47
N LEU A 156 7.51 13.03 12.68
CA LEU A 156 8.00 14.11 11.82
C LEU A 156 8.72 15.19 12.64
N LEU A 157 8.15 15.59 13.78
CA LEU A 157 8.81 16.55 14.68
C LEU A 157 10.18 16.03 15.14
N ALA A 158 10.29 14.76 15.51
CA ALA A 158 11.57 14.17 15.90
C ALA A 158 12.60 14.14 14.74
N PHE A 159 12.15 13.96 13.49
CA PHE A 159 13.03 14.02 12.32
C PHE A 159 13.38 15.46 11.90
N LEU A 160 12.53 16.45 12.19
CA LEU A 160 12.85 17.86 11.92
C LEU A 160 13.99 18.36 12.80
N ASP A 161 14.09 17.88 14.05
CA ASP A 161 15.22 18.22 14.93
C ASP A 161 16.56 17.64 14.44
N LEU A 162 16.52 16.67 13.51
CA LEU A 162 17.70 16.05 12.92
C LEU A 162 18.23 16.78 11.67
N LEU A 163 17.38 17.56 11.00
CA LEU A 163 17.65 18.27 9.74
C LEU A 163 18.14 19.71 9.98
#